data_AF-A0A386TYT4-F1
#
_entry.id   AF-A0A386TYT4-F1
#
_cell.length_a   1.000
_cell.length_b   1.000
_cell.length_c   1.000
_cell.angle_alpha   90.00
_cell.angle_beta   90.00
_cell.angle_gamma   90.00
#
_symmetry.space_group_name_H-M   'P 1'
#
loop_
_entity.id
_entity.type
_entity.pdbx_description
1 polymer ?
#
loop_
_entity_poly.entity_id
_entity_poly.type
_entity_poly.pdbx_seq_one_letter_code
_entity_poly.pdbx_strand_id
1 'polypeptide(L)'
;MIMKKFLIRTWRGIHKGWTTPNLPAHIIELQSQPFIRIFRVIGGISSLTLLGKGYFELNTYGLYVAMLITFMFVLYHFYISYHRTKYIYKIIKSGELEVRKSPLDLYASRLARLILCAKGACEYVPHVGGALGLMLGVDQVLRDSGRDAFFGPLIGQGVNKVIPPKSGLKKWGEDVNRLMSEVDNHSKNDNSIAELISKTKGFENLSDNDRKDFLSALSEVKKAEVSELEGAKKRVRELLDNPPKK
;
A
#
# COMPACT_ATOMS: atom_id res chain seq x y z
N MET A 1 -15.26 -23.91 18.89
CA MET A 1 -14.00 -23.72 19.64
C MET A 1 -12.82 -23.18 18.80
N ILE A 2 -12.74 -23.51 17.50
CA ILE A 2 -11.66 -23.08 16.59
C ILE A 2 -11.61 -21.56 16.38
N MET A 3 -12.77 -20.90 16.26
CA MET A 3 -12.87 -19.45 16.01
C MET A 3 -12.29 -18.59 17.16
N LYS A 4 -12.50 -18.98 18.41
CA LYS A 4 -11.93 -18.27 19.58
C LYS A 4 -10.40 -18.34 19.59
N LYS A 5 -9.82 -19.51 19.24
CA LYS A 5 -8.36 -19.67 19.16
C LYS A 5 -7.76 -18.84 18.02
N PHE A 6 -8.45 -18.73 16.88
CA PHE A 6 -8.04 -17.87 15.78
C PHE A 6 -8.02 -16.39 16.18
N LEU A 7 -9.10 -15.88 16.77
CA LEU A 7 -9.20 -14.49 17.23
C LEU A 7 -8.10 -14.10 18.23
N ILE A 8 -7.83 -14.96 19.22
CA ILE A 8 -6.77 -14.72 20.22
C ILE A 8 -5.39 -14.62 19.54
N ARG A 9 -5.13 -15.43 18.50
CA ARG A 9 -3.86 -15.41 17.76
C ARG A 9 -3.72 -14.16 16.90
N THR A 10 -4.77 -13.78 16.18
CA THR A 10 -4.82 -12.54 15.40
C THR A 10 -4.60 -11.34 16.32
N TRP A 11 -5.26 -11.30 17.48
CA TRP A 11 -5.07 -10.26 18.48
C TRP A 11 -3.64 -10.17 18.99
N ARG A 12 -2.97 -11.31 19.25
CA ARG A 12 -1.54 -11.31 19.62
C ARG A 12 -0.64 -10.74 18.52
N GLY A 13 -0.91 -11.07 17.25
CA GLY A 13 -0.18 -10.50 16.11
C GLY A 13 -0.36 -8.98 16.00
N ILE A 14 -1.61 -8.51 16.12
CA ILE A 14 -1.95 -7.08 16.15
C ILE A 14 -1.24 -6.38 17.30
N HIS A 15 -1.38 -6.92 18.52
CA HIS A 15 -0.79 -6.35 19.71
C HIS A 15 0.73 -6.26 19.60
N LYS A 16 1.40 -7.31 19.11
CA LYS A 16 2.85 -7.32 18.89
C LYS A 16 3.28 -6.27 17.85
N GLY A 17 2.58 -6.19 16.72
CA GLY A 17 2.84 -5.16 15.70
C GLY A 17 2.65 -3.73 16.24
N TRP A 18 1.66 -3.53 17.12
CA TRP A 18 1.36 -2.24 17.73
C TRP A 18 2.38 -1.81 18.80
N THR A 19 2.79 -2.75 19.66
CA THR A 19 3.75 -2.47 20.76
C THR A 19 5.20 -2.38 20.29
N THR A 20 5.52 -2.93 19.12
CA THR A 20 6.86 -2.83 18.56
C THR A 20 7.18 -1.35 18.27
N PRO A 21 8.33 -0.82 18.77
CA PRO A 21 8.75 0.53 18.46
C PRO A 21 9.09 0.63 16.98
N ASN A 22 8.72 1.74 16.37
CA ASN A 22 8.99 2.05 14.97
C ASN A 22 10.20 2.97 14.79
N LEU A 23 10.79 3.44 15.89
CA LEU A 23 12.03 4.20 15.92
C LEU A 23 13.06 3.54 16.84
N PRO A 24 14.36 3.67 16.52
CA PRO A 24 15.41 3.21 17.40
C PRO A 24 15.53 4.13 18.63
N ALA A 25 15.92 3.55 19.77
CA ALA A 25 15.94 4.22 21.08
C ALA A 25 16.69 5.57 21.09
N HIS A 26 17.84 5.65 20.43
CA HIS A 26 18.63 6.89 20.35
C HIS A 26 17.88 8.05 19.67
N ILE A 27 17.01 7.78 18.69
CA ILE A 27 16.21 8.84 18.05
C ILE A 27 15.04 9.23 18.95
N ILE A 28 14.46 8.30 19.70
CA ILE A 28 13.41 8.60 20.68
C ILE A 28 13.97 9.51 21.77
N GLU A 29 15.18 9.22 22.24
CA GLU A 29 15.91 10.05 23.20
C GLU A 29 16.19 11.45 22.64
N LEU A 30 16.66 11.55 21.40
CA LEU A 30 16.84 12.84 20.72
C LEU A 30 15.53 13.64 20.64
N GLN A 31 14.41 12.99 20.30
CA GLN A 31 13.09 13.65 20.24
C GLN A 31 12.54 14.04 21.61
N SER A 32 13.02 13.42 22.68
CA SER A 32 12.62 13.75 24.05
C SER A 32 13.24 15.06 24.54
N GLN A 33 14.34 15.51 23.93
CA GLN A 33 15.04 16.72 24.33
C GLN A 33 14.15 17.98 24.13
N PRO A 34 14.11 18.91 25.11
CA PRO A 34 13.23 20.08 25.06
C PRO A 34 13.53 21.00 23.87
N PHE A 35 14.81 21.13 23.49
CA PHE A 35 15.22 21.92 22.34
C PHE A 35 14.58 21.42 21.03
N ILE A 36 14.59 20.11 20.79
CA ILE A 36 13.98 19.49 19.60
C ILE A 36 12.45 19.67 19.63
N ARG A 37 11.82 19.63 20.81
CA ARG A 37 10.38 19.90 20.95
C ARG A 37 10.04 21.34 20.57
N ILE A 38 10.78 22.31 21.09
CA ILE A 38 10.59 23.74 20.75
C ILE A 38 10.82 23.94 19.25
N PHE A 39 11.91 23.41 18.70
CA PHE A 39 12.21 23.47 17.28
C PHE A 39 11.09 22.89 16.41
N ARG A 40 10.48 21.77 16.82
CA ARG A 40 9.34 21.18 16.11
C ARG A 40 8.09 22.06 16.14
N VAL A 41 7.81 22.71 17.26
CA VAL A 41 6.65 23.60 17.38
C VAL A 41 6.88 24.86 16.52
N ILE A 42 8.03 25.50 16.64
CA ILE A 42 8.37 26.68 15.84
C ILE A 42 8.40 26.32 14.35
N GLY A 43 9.09 25.25 13.97
CA GLY A 43 9.14 24.76 12.59
C GLY A 43 7.76 24.42 12.02
N GLY A 44 6.88 23.82 12.83
CA GLY A 44 5.50 23.55 12.46
C GLY A 44 4.68 24.83 12.24
N ILE A 45 4.77 25.80 13.15
CA ILE A 45 4.12 27.11 13.01
C ILE A 45 4.65 27.83 11.77
N SER A 46 5.98 27.91 11.60
CA SER A 46 6.59 28.54 10.42
C SER A 46 6.13 27.88 9.13
N SER A 47 6.09 26.55 9.09
CA SER A 47 5.59 25.80 7.92
C SER A 47 4.12 26.11 7.64
N LEU A 48 3.27 26.17 8.68
CA LEU A 48 1.84 26.50 8.57
C LEU A 48 1.62 27.95 8.12
N THR A 49 2.41 28.90 8.62
CA THR A 49 2.33 30.31 8.22
C THR A 49 2.76 30.50 6.77
N LEU A 50 3.79 29.76 6.33
CA LEU A 50 4.26 29.78 4.94
C LEU A 50 3.29 29.11 3.97
N LEU A 51 2.62 28.04 4.42
CA LEU A 51 1.56 27.33 3.71
C LEU A 51 0.26 28.14 3.60
N GLY A 52 -0.11 28.80 4.69
CA GLY A 52 -1.32 29.61 4.77
C GLY A 52 -1.14 30.96 4.09
N LYS A 53 -2.18 31.79 4.11
CA LYS A 53 -2.10 33.19 3.66
C LYS A 53 -1.38 34.11 4.66
N GLY A 54 -0.84 33.56 5.75
CA GLY A 54 -0.15 34.33 6.80
C GLY A 54 1.14 35.00 6.32
N TYR A 55 1.71 34.59 5.19
CA TYR A 55 2.87 35.27 4.61
C TYR A 55 2.59 36.73 4.20
N PHE A 56 1.33 37.12 3.95
CA PHE A 56 0.98 38.50 3.62
C PHE A 56 1.03 39.45 4.83
N GLU A 57 0.88 38.91 6.04
CA GLU A 57 0.87 39.71 7.27
C GLU A 57 2.28 39.89 7.87
N LEU A 58 3.25 39.10 7.39
CA LEU A 58 4.63 39.15 7.90
C LEU A 58 5.46 40.20 7.17
N ASN A 59 6.25 40.96 7.96
CA ASN A 59 7.33 41.79 7.41
C ASN A 59 8.31 40.94 6.59
N THR A 60 8.94 41.55 5.58
CA THR A 60 9.92 40.90 4.69
C THR A 60 11.01 40.13 5.44
N TYR A 61 11.53 40.71 6.54
CA TYR A 61 12.51 40.04 7.41
C TYR A 61 11.93 38.79 8.11
N GLY A 62 10.70 38.87 8.59
CA GLY A 62 10.02 37.75 9.25
C GLY A 62 9.78 36.58 8.28
N LEU A 63 9.46 36.88 7.03
CA LEU A 63 9.32 35.88 5.98
C LEU A 63 10.63 35.11 5.74
N TYR A 64 11.77 35.80 5.63
CA TYR A 64 13.07 35.15 5.44
C TYR A 64 13.44 34.25 6.63
N VAL A 65 13.20 34.71 7.86
CA VAL A 65 13.44 33.90 9.07
C VAL A 65 12.55 32.67 9.08
N ALA A 66 11.25 32.82 8.77
CA ALA A 66 10.31 31.70 8.69
C ALA A 66 10.72 30.69 7.60
N MET A 67 11.21 31.16 6.45
CA MET A 67 11.71 30.32 5.37
C MET A 67 12.94 29.51 5.79
N LEU A 68 13.91 30.14 6.46
CA LEU A 68 15.12 29.48 6.97
C LEU A 68 14.80 28.42 8.03
N ILE A 69 13.90 28.73 8.97
CA ILE A 69 13.43 27.78 9.99
C ILE A 69 12.70 26.60 9.34
N THR A 70 11.80 26.89 8.38
CA THR A 70 11.07 25.85 7.65
C THR A 70 12.01 24.92 6.89
N PHE A 71 13.04 25.47 6.25
CA PHE A 71 14.04 24.67 5.54
C PHE A 71 14.80 23.73 6.49
N MET A 72 15.27 24.23 7.64
CA MET A 72 15.89 23.39 8.67
C MET A 72 14.92 22.31 9.19
N PHE A 73 13.65 22.65 9.36
CA PHE A 73 12.61 21.73 9.83
C PHE A 73 12.35 20.60 8.82
N VAL A 74 12.35 20.90 7.52
CA VAL A 74 12.25 19.91 6.44
C VAL A 74 13.45 18.96 6.46
N LEU A 75 14.68 19.47 6.58
CA LEU A 75 15.88 18.63 6.68
C LEU A 75 15.84 17.69 7.89
N TYR A 76 15.42 18.20 9.04
CA TYR A 76 15.20 17.39 10.24
C TYR A 76 14.19 16.26 9.99
N HIS A 77 13.07 16.56 9.31
CA HIS A 77 12.07 15.54 8.97
C HIS A 77 12.59 14.49 7.99
N PHE A 78 13.38 14.89 6.98
CA PHE A 78 14.06 13.95 6.08
C PHE A 78 14.99 13.00 6.84
N TYR A 79 15.81 13.54 7.76
CA TYR A 79 16.71 12.75 8.59
C TYR A 79 15.97 11.70 9.43
N ILE A 80 14.93 12.11 10.17
CA ILE A 80 14.13 11.19 11.00
C ILE A 80 13.43 10.14 10.13
N SER A 81 12.88 10.54 8.98
CA SER A 81 12.22 9.63 8.04
C SER A 81 13.17 8.56 7.50
N TYR A 82 14.40 8.96 7.14
CA TYR A 82 15.43 8.03 6.68
C TYR A 82 15.76 6.98 7.74
N HIS A 83 16.04 7.41 8.98
CA HIS A 83 16.36 6.50 10.09
C HIS A 83 15.19 5.58 10.44
N ARG A 84 13.95 6.08 10.43
CA ARG A 84 12.73 5.28 10.65
C ARG A 84 12.59 4.20 9.57
N THR A 85 12.70 4.56 8.30
CA THR A 85 12.56 3.61 7.18
C THR A 85 13.63 2.51 7.26
N LYS A 86 14.88 2.89 7.55
CA LYS A 86 15.98 1.95 7.75
C LYS A 86 15.72 0.99 8.93
N TYR A 87 15.17 1.51 10.03
CA TYR A 87 14.86 0.71 11.21
C TYR A 87 13.69 -0.25 10.99
N ILE A 88 12.61 0.20 10.36
CA ILE A 88 11.47 -0.66 9.98
C ILE A 88 11.94 -1.78 9.04
N TYR A 89 12.75 -1.47 8.04
CA TYR A 89 13.33 -2.47 7.15
C TYR A 89 14.17 -3.49 7.91
N LYS A 90 14.98 -3.04 8.88
CA LYS A 90 15.77 -3.91 9.76
C LYS A 90 14.87 -4.86 10.56
N ILE A 91 13.80 -4.37 11.20
CA ILE A 91 12.86 -5.19 12.00
C ILE A 91 12.15 -6.22 11.13
N ILE A 92 11.72 -5.84 9.92
CA ILE A 92 11.05 -6.76 9.00
C ILE A 92 12.00 -7.90 8.61
N LYS A 93 13.30 -7.62 8.46
CA LYS A 93 14.32 -8.60 8.09
C LYS A 93 14.85 -9.41 9.28
N SER A 94 14.87 -8.88 10.50
CA SER A 94 15.47 -9.54 11.67
C SER A 94 14.65 -10.69 12.26
N GLY A 95 13.45 -10.95 11.72
CA GLY A 95 12.57 -12.03 12.22
C GLY A 95 11.99 -11.75 13.61
N GLU A 96 12.27 -10.60 14.23
CA GLU A 96 11.78 -10.21 15.57
C GLU A 96 10.24 -10.22 15.65
N LEU A 97 9.57 -10.02 14.52
CA LEU A 97 8.11 -10.04 14.40
C LEU A 97 7.50 -11.45 14.27
N GLU A 98 8.30 -12.52 14.20
CA GLU A 98 7.77 -13.89 14.09
C GLU A 98 7.11 -14.34 15.40
N VAL A 99 5.91 -14.92 15.29
CA VAL A 99 5.07 -15.33 16.43
C VAL A 99 5.10 -16.86 16.57
N ARG A 100 6.21 -17.47 16.96
CA ARG A 100 6.40 -18.96 17.10
C ARG A 100 6.28 -19.77 15.78
N LYS A 101 6.83 -20.99 15.79
CA LYS A 101 7.06 -21.87 14.62
C LYS A 101 5.84 -22.72 14.20
N SER A 102 4.61 -22.19 14.21
CA SER A 102 3.44 -22.91 13.65
C SER A 102 3.08 -22.36 12.27
N PRO A 103 2.59 -23.18 11.30
CA PRO A 103 2.13 -22.68 10.01
C PRO A 103 0.98 -21.66 10.12
N LEU A 104 0.14 -21.77 11.16
CA LEU A 104 -0.91 -20.77 11.43
C LEU A 104 -0.35 -19.43 11.96
N ASP A 105 0.89 -19.43 12.45
CA ASP A 105 1.56 -18.26 12.99
C ASP A 105 2.25 -17.42 11.90
N LEU A 106 2.45 -17.98 10.69
CA LEU A 106 2.89 -17.22 9.52
C LEU A 106 1.90 -16.10 9.17
N TYR A 107 0.60 -16.37 9.29
CA TYR A 107 -0.44 -15.37 9.08
C TYR A 107 -0.35 -14.24 10.12
N ALA A 108 -0.23 -14.59 11.41
CA ALA A 108 -0.08 -13.62 12.48
C ALA A 108 1.20 -12.78 12.33
N SER A 109 2.29 -13.39 11.86
CA SER A 109 3.57 -12.71 11.60
C SER A 109 3.48 -11.74 10.41
N ARG A 110 2.79 -12.13 9.32
CA ARG A 110 2.50 -11.23 8.19
C ARG A 110 1.61 -10.06 8.62
N LEU A 111 0.60 -10.32 9.45
CA LEU A 111 -0.28 -9.28 9.98
C LEU A 111 0.48 -8.29 10.87
N ALA A 112 1.38 -8.78 11.74
CA ALA A 112 2.23 -7.93 12.55
C ALA A 112 3.15 -7.03 11.70
N ARG A 113 3.72 -7.57 10.61
CA ARG A 113 4.50 -6.79 9.62
C ARG A 113 3.64 -5.73 8.92
N LEU A 114 2.45 -6.09 8.46
CA LEU A 114 1.51 -5.15 7.83
C LEU A 114 1.11 -4.02 8.78
N ILE A 115 0.86 -4.33 10.05
CA ILE A 115 0.49 -3.34 11.07
C ILE A 115 1.66 -2.43 11.41
N LEU A 116 2.88 -2.96 11.52
CA LEU A 116 4.08 -2.14 11.71
C LEU A 116 4.30 -1.20 10.51
N CYS A 117 4.15 -1.71 9.28
CA CYS A 117 4.22 -0.88 8.08
C CYS A 117 3.11 0.17 8.04
N ALA A 118 1.87 -0.20 8.38
CA ALA A 118 0.74 0.73 8.43
C ALA A 118 0.98 1.82 9.49
N LYS A 119 1.48 1.46 10.69
CA LYS A 119 1.88 2.40 11.73
C LYS A 119 2.98 3.36 11.23
N GLY A 120 4.01 2.82 10.58
CA GLY A 120 5.07 3.61 9.96
C GLY A 120 4.55 4.55 8.87
N ALA A 121 3.62 4.07 8.03
CA ALA A 121 2.98 4.84 6.97
C ALA A 121 2.05 5.93 7.54
N CYS A 122 1.23 5.63 8.53
CA CYS A 122 0.36 6.60 9.21
C CYS A 122 1.15 7.76 9.81
N GLU A 123 2.35 7.50 10.33
CA GLU A 123 3.24 8.54 10.81
C GLU A 123 4.02 9.27 9.69
N TYR A 124 3.97 8.75 8.45
CA TYR A 124 4.61 9.34 7.27
C TYR A 124 3.63 10.15 6.41
N VAL A 125 2.35 9.75 6.34
CA VAL A 125 1.30 10.43 5.56
C VAL A 125 1.22 11.93 5.87
N PRO A 126 1.25 12.40 7.13
CA PRO A 126 1.20 13.84 7.42
C PRO A 126 2.36 14.61 6.80
N HIS A 127 3.54 14.01 6.68
CA HIS A 127 4.72 14.65 6.10
C HIS A 127 4.62 14.74 4.58
N VAL A 128 4.18 13.66 3.92
CA VAL A 128 3.94 13.66 2.48
C VAL A 128 2.79 14.60 2.12
N GLY A 129 1.69 14.52 2.88
CA GLY A 129 0.54 15.41 2.70
C GLY A 129 0.89 16.87 2.91
N GLY A 130 1.68 17.19 3.94
CA GLY A 130 2.18 18.54 4.17
C GLY A 130 3.12 19.03 3.07
N ALA A 131 4.02 18.19 2.57
CA ALA A 131 4.91 18.53 1.45
C ALA A 131 4.15 18.74 0.13
N LEU A 132 3.18 17.87 -0.18
CA LEU A 132 2.31 18.04 -1.34
C LEU A 132 1.43 19.29 -1.19
N GLY A 133 0.92 19.56 0.01
CA GLY A 133 0.22 20.80 0.33
C GLY A 133 1.09 22.03 0.10
N LEU A 134 2.37 21.98 0.48
CA LEU A 134 3.35 23.05 0.24
C LEU A 134 3.54 23.30 -1.25
N MET A 135 3.75 22.23 -2.02
CA MET A 135 3.91 22.31 -3.47
C MET A 135 2.67 22.91 -4.15
N LEU A 136 1.47 22.49 -3.74
CA LEU A 136 0.21 23.05 -4.27
C LEU A 136 -0.02 24.51 -3.83
N GLY A 137 0.39 24.86 -2.60
CA GLY A 137 0.36 26.24 -2.11
C GLY A 137 1.27 27.16 -2.92
N VAL A 138 2.50 26.73 -3.21
CA VAL A 138 3.44 27.46 -4.07
C VAL A 138 2.86 27.65 -5.46
N ASP A 139 2.24 26.62 -6.03
CA ASP A 139 1.57 26.73 -7.32
C ASP A 139 0.43 27.74 -7.33
N GLN A 140 -0.33 27.84 -6.25
CA GLN A 140 -1.36 28.86 -6.12
C GLN A 140 -0.75 30.26 -6.09
N VAL A 141 0.35 30.46 -5.36
CA VAL A 141 1.08 31.74 -5.32
C VAL A 141 1.64 32.12 -6.70
N LEU A 142 2.16 31.14 -7.45
CA LEU A 142 2.62 31.35 -8.83
C LEU A 142 1.47 31.81 -9.73
N ARG A 143 0.32 31.13 -9.66
CA ARG A 143 -0.89 31.49 -10.43
C ARG A 143 -1.39 32.88 -10.08
N ASP A 144 -1.46 33.21 -8.80
CA ASP A 144 -1.89 34.54 -8.35
C ASP A 144 -0.92 35.65 -8.80
N SER A 145 0.34 35.29 -9.09
CA SER A 145 1.37 36.18 -9.66
C SER A 145 1.39 36.20 -11.20
N GLY A 146 0.40 35.59 -11.87
CA GLY A 146 0.34 35.48 -13.33
C GLY A 146 1.38 34.53 -13.95
N ARG A 147 1.91 33.58 -13.17
CA ARG A 147 2.84 32.54 -13.62
C ARG A 147 2.17 31.17 -13.65
N ASP A 148 2.67 30.29 -14.52
CA ASP A 148 2.15 28.93 -14.61
C ASP A 148 2.49 28.10 -13.36
N ALA A 149 1.53 27.25 -12.97
CA ALA A 149 1.70 26.26 -11.91
C ALA A 149 2.66 25.15 -12.36
N PHE A 150 3.64 24.81 -11.52
CA PHE A 150 4.69 23.85 -11.86
C PHE A 150 4.41 22.45 -11.29
N PHE A 151 4.00 22.36 -10.02
CA PHE A 151 3.93 21.09 -9.30
C PHE A 151 2.61 20.33 -9.51
N GLY A 152 1.50 21.04 -9.61
CA GLY A 152 0.14 20.54 -9.76
C GLY A 152 -0.03 19.69 -11.03
N PRO A 153 0.42 20.14 -12.22
CA PRO A 153 0.42 19.31 -13.41
C PRO A 153 1.25 18.03 -13.24
N LEU A 154 2.41 18.12 -12.59
CA LEU A 154 3.34 17.00 -12.39
C LEU A 154 2.75 15.95 -11.42
N ILE A 155 2.17 16.41 -10.30
CA ILE A 155 1.43 15.57 -9.36
C ILE A 155 0.21 14.94 -10.06
N GLY A 156 -0.55 15.72 -10.83
CA GLY A 156 -1.72 15.25 -11.56
C GLY A 156 -1.39 14.15 -12.58
N GLN A 157 -0.29 14.28 -13.31
CA GLN A 157 0.20 13.23 -14.22
C GLN A 157 0.61 11.96 -13.47
N GLY A 158 1.30 12.10 -12.34
CA GLY A 158 1.68 10.98 -11.49
C GLY A 158 0.46 10.23 -10.94
N VAL A 159 -0.55 10.94 -10.44
CA VAL A 159 -1.79 10.36 -9.93
C VAL A 159 -2.55 9.66 -11.06
N ASN A 160 -2.69 10.29 -12.23
CA ASN A 160 -3.39 9.70 -13.37
C ASN A 160 -2.73 8.41 -13.90
N LYS A 161 -1.42 8.22 -13.65
CA LYS A 161 -0.71 6.99 -13.99
C LYS A 161 -1.00 5.83 -13.03
N VAL A 162 -1.29 6.12 -11.75
CA VAL A 162 -1.55 5.12 -10.71
C VAL A 162 -3.05 4.86 -10.54
N ILE A 163 -3.85 5.92 -10.63
CA ILE A 163 -5.31 5.90 -10.52
C ILE A 163 -5.84 6.56 -11.79
N PRO A 164 -6.14 5.78 -12.85
CA PRO A 164 -6.72 6.35 -14.06
C PRO A 164 -8.06 7.01 -13.72
N PRO A 165 -8.43 8.09 -14.44
CA PRO A 165 -9.69 8.78 -14.21
C PRO A 165 -10.88 7.82 -14.26
N LYS A 166 -12.00 8.16 -13.62
CA LYS A 166 -13.20 7.30 -13.54
C LYS A 166 -13.69 6.75 -14.90
N SER A 167 -13.43 7.47 -15.99
CA SER A 167 -13.66 6.99 -17.36
C SER A 167 -12.76 5.82 -17.76
N GLY A 168 -11.48 5.85 -17.37
CA GLY A 168 -10.53 4.75 -17.51
C GLY A 168 -10.78 3.60 -16.53
N LEU A 169 -11.35 3.86 -15.35
CA LEU A 169 -11.69 2.82 -14.38
C LEU A 169 -12.91 1.98 -14.81
N LYS A 170 -13.90 2.62 -15.45
CA LYS A 170 -15.00 1.91 -16.14
C LYS A 170 -14.47 1.08 -17.31
N LYS A 171 -13.62 1.67 -18.16
CA LYS A 171 -13.02 0.99 -19.31
C LYS A 171 -12.14 -0.19 -18.89
N TRP A 172 -11.38 -0.05 -17.82
CA TRP A 172 -10.60 -1.14 -17.23
C TRP A 172 -11.49 -2.23 -16.65
N GLY A 173 -12.57 -1.87 -15.94
CA GLY A 173 -13.56 -2.84 -15.46
C GLY A 173 -14.26 -3.59 -16.61
N GLU A 174 -14.56 -2.89 -17.71
CA GLU A 174 -15.08 -3.49 -18.94
C GLU A 174 -14.04 -4.41 -19.61
N ASP A 175 -12.78 -4.01 -19.69
CA ASP A 175 -11.68 -4.83 -20.25
C ASP A 175 -11.41 -6.08 -19.41
N VAL A 176 -11.44 -5.97 -18.07
CA VAL A 176 -11.28 -7.10 -17.15
C VAL A 176 -12.48 -8.05 -17.22
N ASN A 177 -13.70 -7.52 -17.29
CA ASN A 177 -14.90 -8.35 -17.49
C ASN A 177 -14.89 -9.03 -18.87
N ARG A 178 -14.40 -8.34 -19.91
CA ARG A 178 -14.23 -8.92 -21.25
C ARG A 178 -13.21 -10.07 -21.22
N LEU A 179 -12.03 -9.84 -20.63
CA LEU A 179 -11.01 -10.87 -20.43
C LEU A 179 -11.53 -12.04 -19.60
N MET A 180 -12.28 -11.80 -18.52
CA MET A 180 -12.89 -12.87 -17.74
C MET A 180 -13.94 -13.65 -18.54
N SER A 181 -14.76 -12.98 -19.34
CA SER A 181 -15.75 -13.65 -20.20
C SER A 181 -15.11 -14.46 -21.34
N GLU A 182 -13.96 -14.00 -21.84
CA GLU A 182 -13.17 -14.68 -22.87
C GLU A 182 -12.47 -15.92 -22.30
N VAL A 183 -11.97 -15.83 -21.06
CA VAL A 183 -11.44 -16.97 -20.30
C VAL A 183 -12.54 -17.96 -19.90
N ASP A 184 -13.74 -17.51 -19.51
CA ASP A 184 -14.87 -18.39 -19.16
C ASP A 184 -15.42 -19.11 -20.40
N ASN A 185 -15.38 -18.47 -21.58
CA ASN A 185 -15.72 -19.09 -22.86
C ASN A 185 -14.64 -20.06 -23.37
N HIS A 186 -13.36 -19.76 -23.17
CA HIS A 186 -12.26 -20.68 -23.48
C HIS A 186 -12.16 -21.87 -22.50
N SER A 187 -12.53 -21.66 -21.23
CA SER A 187 -12.61 -22.69 -20.19
C SER A 187 -13.63 -23.78 -20.53
N LYS A 188 -14.71 -23.43 -21.25
CA LYS A 188 -15.74 -24.37 -21.73
C LYS A 188 -15.37 -25.16 -22.97
N ASN A 189 -14.27 -24.83 -23.64
CA ASN A 189 -13.86 -25.51 -24.86
C ASN A 189 -12.54 -26.26 -24.60
N ASP A 190 -12.67 -27.46 -24.03
CA ASP A 190 -11.56 -28.36 -23.67
C ASP A 190 -10.58 -28.61 -24.84
N ASN A 191 -11.02 -28.42 -26.09
CA ASN A 191 -10.20 -28.57 -27.29
C ASN A 191 -9.18 -27.43 -27.51
N SER A 192 -9.41 -26.23 -26.95
CA SER A 192 -8.52 -25.07 -27.18
C SER A 192 -7.29 -25.06 -26.26
N ILE A 193 -7.36 -25.73 -25.11
CA ILE A 193 -6.20 -25.92 -24.21
C ILE A 193 -5.26 -26.99 -24.76
N ALA A 194 -5.78 -28.06 -25.36
CA ALA A 194 -4.97 -29.05 -26.07
C ALA A 194 -4.22 -28.42 -27.27
N GLU A 195 -4.85 -27.46 -27.95
CA GLU A 195 -4.23 -26.69 -29.05
C GLU A 195 -3.19 -25.67 -28.58
N LEU A 196 -3.39 -25.04 -27.41
CA LEU A 196 -2.40 -24.15 -26.80
C LEU A 196 -1.19 -24.93 -26.26
N ILE A 197 -1.41 -26.10 -25.65
CA ILE A 197 -0.35 -26.99 -25.16
C ILE A 197 0.46 -27.57 -26.31
N SER A 198 -0.16 -27.94 -27.44
CA SER A 198 0.56 -28.42 -28.63
C SER A 198 1.35 -27.34 -29.35
N LYS A 199 0.94 -26.06 -29.25
CA LYS A 199 1.68 -24.90 -29.79
C LYS A 199 2.82 -24.39 -28.90
N THR A 200 2.90 -24.84 -27.65
CA THR A 200 3.96 -24.38 -26.72
C THR A 200 5.23 -25.22 -26.96
N LYS A 201 6.21 -24.66 -27.68
CA LYS A 201 7.48 -25.31 -28.08
C LYS A 201 8.36 -25.88 -26.94
N GLY A 202 7.95 -25.76 -25.69
CA GLY A 202 8.70 -26.21 -24.51
C GLY A 202 8.50 -27.69 -24.14
N PHE A 203 7.60 -28.41 -24.80
CA PHE A 203 7.23 -29.79 -24.43
C PHE A 203 7.80 -30.88 -25.35
N GLU A 204 8.65 -30.55 -26.33
CA GLU A 204 9.20 -31.52 -27.28
C GLU A 204 10.23 -32.48 -26.66
N ASN A 205 10.80 -32.13 -25.51
CA ASN A 205 11.87 -32.90 -24.84
C ASN A 205 11.40 -33.72 -23.62
N LEU A 206 10.10 -33.79 -23.34
CA LEU A 206 9.56 -34.58 -22.22
C LEU A 206 9.22 -36.00 -22.66
N SER A 207 9.52 -36.99 -21.84
CA SER A 207 9.13 -38.38 -22.13
C SER A 207 7.61 -38.53 -22.12
N ASP A 208 7.08 -39.48 -22.88
CA ASP A 208 5.63 -39.69 -22.99
C ASP A 208 4.95 -39.96 -21.63
N ASN A 209 5.68 -40.56 -20.68
CA ASN A 209 5.20 -40.79 -19.32
C ASN A 209 5.14 -39.49 -18.51
N ASP A 210 6.18 -38.65 -18.55
CA ASP A 210 6.19 -37.36 -17.84
C ASP A 210 5.10 -36.42 -18.39
N ARG A 211 4.84 -36.51 -19.69
CA ARG A 211 3.76 -35.78 -20.35
C ARG A 211 2.39 -36.21 -19.84
N LYS A 212 2.20 -37.52 -19.64
CA LYS A 212 0.94 -38.08 -19.11
C LYS A 212 0.70 -37.70 -17.65
N ASP A 213 1.74 -37.72 -16.82
CA ASP A 213 1.66 -37.35 -15.41
C ASP A 213 1.42 -35.84 -15.24
N PHE A 214 2.05 -35.02 -16.07
CA PHE A 214 1.82 -33.57 -16.07
C PHE A 214 0.39 -33.21 -16.49
N LEU A 215 -0.14 -33.90 -17.52
CA LEU A 215 -1.54 -33.74 -17.94
C LEU A 215 -2.53 -34.23 -16.88
N SER A 216 -2.19 -35.31 -16.15
CA SER A 216 -3.00 -35.80 -15.03
C SER A 216 -3.05 -34.77 -13.90
N ALA A 217 -1.91 -34.20 -13.50
CA ALA A 217 -1.82 -33.18 -12.45
C ALA A 217 -2.56 -31.90 -12.83
N LEU A 218 -2.43 -31.44 -14.09
CA LEU A 218 -3.21 -30.31 -14.62
C LEU A 218 -4.71 -30.57 -14.61
N SER A 219 -5.14 -31.81 -14.93
CA SER A 219 -6.54 -32.18 -14.90
C SER A 219 -7.11 -32.23 -13.47
N GLU A 220 -6.31 -32.61 -12.48
CA GLU A 220 -6.70 -32.59 -11.06
C GLU A 220 -6.78 -31.16 -10.51
N VAL A 221 -5.80 -30.30 -10.83
CA VAL A 221 -5.83 -28.88 -10.46
C VAL A 221 -7.04 -28.18 -11.09
N LYS A 222 -7.34 -28.46 -12.36
CA LYS A 222 -8.53 -27.92 -13.05
C LYS A 222 -9.83 -28.42 -12.42
N LYS A 223 -9.92 -29.70 -12.06
CA LYS A 223 -11.10 -30.24 -11.34
C LYS A 223 -11.27 -29.60 -9.97
N ALA A 224 -10.19 -29.34 -9.25
CA ALA A 224 -10.22 -28.62 -7.97
C ALA A 224 -10.71 -27.18 -8.15
N GLU A 225 -10.22 -26.47 -9.17
CA GLU A 225 -10.60 -25.08 -9.45
C GLU A 225 -12.06 -24.96 -9.92
N VAL A 226 -12.54 -25.87 -10.78
CA VAL A 226 -13.96 -25.90 -11.21
C VAL A 226 -14.89 -26.25 -10.05
N SER A 227 -14.49 -27.17 -9.16
CA SER A 227 -15.21 -27.51 -7.93
C SER A 227 -15.33 -26.30 -6.99
N GLU A 228 -14.24 -25.56 -6.79
CA GLU A 228 -14.24 -24.36 -5.96
C GLU A 228 -15.06 -23.21 -6.58
N LEU A 229 -15.00 -23.06 -7.90
CA LEU A 229 -15.76 -22.07 -8.66
C LEU A 229 -17.28 -22.36 -8.65
N GLU A 230 -17.69 -23.61 -8.83
CA GLU A 230 -19.07 -24.08 -8.68
C GLU A 230 -19.59 -23.84 -7.25
N GLY A 231 -18.77 -24.13 -6.23
CA GLY A 231 -19.09 -23.86 -4.83
C GLY A 231 -19.26 -22.37 -4.53
N ALA A 232 -18.43 -21.51 -5.12
CA ALA A 232 -18.56 -20.07 -5.02
C ALA A 232 -19.81 -19.54 -5.75
N LYS A 233 -20.10 -20.03 -6.96
CA LYS A 233 -21.31 -19.70 -7.72
C LYS A 233 -22.58 -20.08 -6.97
N LYS A 234 -22.60 -21.26 -6.34
CA LYS A 234 -23.73 -21.73 -5.53
C LYS A 234 -23.98 -20.83 -4.31
N ARG A 235 -22.92 -20.42 -3.60
CA ARG A 235 -23.03 -19.47 -2.46
C ARG A 235 -23.55 -18.10 -2.88
N VAL A 236 -23.12 -17.60 -4.04
CA VAL A 236 -23.63 -16.33 -4.58
C VAL A 236 -25.11 -16.44 -4.96
N ARG A 237 -25.53 -17.57 -5.53
CA ARG A 237 -26.94 -17.81 -5.89
C ARG A 237 -27.83 -17.97 -4.65
N GLU A 238 -27.37 -18.68 -3.62
CA GLU A 238 -28.07 -18.80 -2.33
C GLU A 238 -28.27 -17.44 -1.61
N LEU A 239 -27.31 -16.54 -1.71
CA LEU A 239 -27.40 -15.17 -1.15
C LEU A 239 -28.37 -14.27 -1.94
N LEU A 240 -28.56 -14.53 -3.23
CA LEU A 240 -29.51 -13.80 -4.08
C LEU A 240 -30.95 -14.30 -3.88
N ASP A 241 -31.15 -15.60 -3.69
CA ASP A 241 -32.48 -16.20 -3.54
C ASP A 241 -33.06 -16.05 -2.12
N ASN A 242 -32.20 -15.90 -1.11
CA ASN A 242 -32.59 -15.61 0.28
C ASN A 242 -31.92 -14.33 0.79
N PRO A 243 -32.34 -13.15 0.31
CA PRO A 243 -31.78 -11.90 0.81
C PRO A 243 -32.07 -11.79 2.32
N PRO A 244 -31.09 -11.39 3.14
CA PRO A 244 -31.27 -11.28 4.57
C PRO A 244 -32.41 -10.31 4.87
N LYS A 245 -33.45 -10.81 5.55
CA LYS A 245 -34.57 -9.99 6.02
C LYS A 245 -34.00 -8.94 6.98
N LYS A 246 -34.25 -7.68 6.68
CA LYS A 246 -33.95 -6.54 7.55
C LYS A 246 -34.75 -6.60 8.84
#